data_AF-A0A3N5TC81-F1
#
_entry.id   AF-A0A3N5TC81-F1
#
_cell.length_a   1.000
_cell.length_b   1.000
_cell.length_c   1.000
_cell.angle_alpha   90.00
_cell.angle_beta   90.00
_cell.angle_gamma   90.00
#
_symmetry.space_group_name_H-M   'P 1'
#
loop_
_entity.id
_entity.type
_entity.pdbx_description
1 polymer ?
#
loop_
_entity_poly.entity_id
_entity_poly.type
_entity_poly.pdbx_seq_one_letter_code
_entity_poly.pdbx_strand_id
1 'polypeptide(L)'
;MQATFKPKNIDQLLVEADQLIKQIDSYAVKDMEEEHRIQFEKHAQSLKKLRSEVQEKIDKEGTPESGSYSEGMHNAIDDIVTAMKNLGSYFS
;
A
#
# COMPACT_ATOMS: atom_id res chain seq x y z
N MET A 1 -8.92 9.88 10.26
CA MET A 1 -8.80 8.73 11.20
C MET A 1 -7.32 8.39 11.34
N GLN A 2 -6.72 8.38 12.54
CA GLN A 2 -5.34 7.91 12.71
C GLN A 2 -5.26 6.39 12.49
N ALA A 3 -5.08 5.96 11.24
CA ALA A 3 -4.81 4.57 10.91
C ALA A 3 -3.38 4.24 11.37
N THR A 4 -3.26 3.65 12.56
CA THR A 4 -2.02 3.02 13.01
C THR A 4 -1.84 1.73 12.23
N PHE A 5 -1.28 1.83 11.02
CA PHE A 5 -0.88 0.69 10.20
C PHE A 5 0.18 -0.13 10.94
N LYS A 6 -0.25 -1.20 11.61
CA LYS A 6 0.62 -2.24 12.18
C LYS A 6 0.28 -3.56 11.50
N PRO A 7 0.90 -3.85 10.34
CA PRO A 7 0.66 -5.12 9.66
C PRO A 7 1.13 -6.27 10.55
N LYS A 8 0.23 -7.21 10.89
CA LYS A 8 0.61 -8.42 11.64
C LYS A 8 1.31 -9.45 10.76
N ASN A 9 0.99 -9.47 9.46
CA ASN A 9 1.59 -10.32 8.41
C ASN A 9 1.46 -9.64 7.04
N ILE A 10 2.28 -10.02 6.07
CA ILE A 10 2.34 -9.39 4.74
C ILE A 10 1.02 -9.52 3.96
N ASP A 11 0.30 -10.64 4.10
CA ASP A 11 -1.02 -10.82 3.50
C ASP A 11 -2.02 -9.77 3.98
N GLN A 12 -2.00 -9.46 5.28
CA GLN A 12 -2.87 -8.44 5.85
C GLN A 12 -2.51 -7.06 5.29
N LEU A 13 -1.21 -6.76 5.16
CA LEU A 13 -0.75 -5.50 4.55
C LEU A 13 -1.25 -5.36 3.10
N LEU A 14 -1.16 -6.41 2.31
CA LEU A 14 -1.61 -6.40 0.91
C LEU A 14 -3.13 -6.24 0.80
N VAL A 15 -3.90 -6.90 1.67
CA VAL A 15 -5.35 -6.73 1.75
C VAL A 15 -5.73 -5.30 2.13
N GLU A 16 -5.06 -4.73 3.13
CA GLU A 16 -5.31 -3.34 3.53
C GLU A 16 -4.92 -2.34 2.42
N ALA A 17 -3.83 -2.60 1.68
CA ALA A 17 -3.46 -1.83 0.50
C ALA A 17 -4.55 -1.91 -0.59
N ASP A 18 -5.09 -3.10 -0.86
CA ASP A 18 -6.17 -3.30 -1.83
C ASP A 18 -7.47 -2.59 -1.39
N GLN A 19 -7.77 -2.55 -0.10
CA GLN A 19 -8.91 -1.79 0.43
C GLN A 19 -8.73 -0.29 0.24
N LEU A 20 -7.54 0.24 0.53
CA LEU A 20 -7.22 1.65 0.34
C LEU A 20 -7.32 2.03 -1.14
N ILE A 21 -6.85 1.15 -2.04
CA ILE A 21 -7.01 1.27 -3.49
C ILE A 21 -8.48 1.31 -3.91
N LYS A 22 -9.35 0.48 -3.33
CA LYS A 22 -10.79 0.53 -3.65
C LYS A 22 -11.45 1.81 -3.15
N GLN A 23 -11.02 2.36 -2.02
CA GLN A 23 -11.54 3.64 -1.52
C GLN A 23 -11.19 4.82 -2.43
N ILE A 24 -10.01 4.78 -3.06
CA ILE A 24 -9.62 5.73 -4.12
C ILE A 24 -10.65 5.71 -5.25
N ASP A 25 -10.96 4.53 -5.79
CA ASP A 25 -11.85 4.39 -6.95
C ASP A 25 -13.32 4.75 -6.61
N SER A 26 -13.72 4.62 -5.34
CA SER A 26 -15.12 4.74 -4.92
C SER A 26 -15.62 6.16 -4.65
N TYR A 27 -14.81 7.05 -4.07
CA TYR A 27 -15.32 8.34 -3.55
C TYR A 27 -14.30 9.49 -3.51
N ALA A 28 -13.02 9.20 -3.29
CA ALA A 28 -11.99 10.21 -3.00
C ALA A 28 -11.72 11.20 -4.14
N VAL A 29 -11.83 10.73 -5.38
CA VAL A 29 -11.35 11.45 -6.58
C VAL A 29 -12.36 12.47 -7.11
N LYS A 30 -13.66 12.35 -6.76
CA LYS A 30 -14.72 13.20 -7.33
C LYS A 30 -14.83 14.58 -6.70
N ASP A 31 -14.51 14.71 -5.42
CA ASP A 31 -14.66 15.96 -4.66
C ASP A 31 -13.31 16.63 -4.32
N MET A 32 -12.19 16.08 -4.81
CA MET A 32 -10.85 16.67 -4.62
C MET A 32 -10.55 17.79 -5.63
N GLU A 33 -9.91 18.86 -5.16
CA GLU A 33 -9.31 19.88 -6.04
C GLU A 33 -8.32 19.24 -7.01
N GLU A 34 -8.27 19.73 -8.25
CA GLU A 34 -7.52 19.09 -9.35
C GLU A 34 -6.04 18.88 -9.02
N GLU A 35 -5.39 19.84 -8.36
CA GLU A 35 -3.99 19.72 -7.92
C GLU A 35 -3.81 18.60 -6.88
N HIS A 36 -4.74 18.47 -5.94
CA HIS A 36 -4.70 17.45 -4.91
C HIS A 36 -5.03 16.07 -5.49
N ARG A 37 -5.96 16.02 -6.45
CA ARG A 37 -6.35 14.84 -7.21
C ARG A 37 -5.16 14.26 -7.99
N ILE A 38 -4.34 15.09 -8.63
CA ILE A 38 -3.16 14.64 -9.38
C ILE A 38 -2.11 14.00 -8.45
N GLN A 39 -1.82 14.63 -7.30
CA GLN A 39 -0.86 14.06 -6.34
C GLN A 39 -1.39 12.78 -5.72
N PHE A 40 -2.68 12.76 -5.40
CA PHE A 40 -3.37 11.59 -4.90
C PHE A 40 -3.33 10.42 -5.90
N GLU A 41 -3.62 10.66 -7.19
CA GLU A 41 -3.52 9.65 -8.24
C GLU A 41 -2.09 9.11 -8.38
N LYS A 42 -1.06 9.96 -8.26
CA LYS A 42 0.34 9.52 -8.27
C LYS A 42 0.64 8.59 -7.10
N HIS A 43 0.25 8.95 -5.88
CA HIS A 43 0.46 8.11 -4.71
C HIS A 43 -0.33 6.79 -4.79
N ALA A 44 -1.53 6.82 -5.35
CA ALA A 44 -2.35 5.63 -5.61
C ALA A 44 -1.66 4.66 -6.58
N GLN A 45 -1.10 5.20 -7.68
CA GLN A 45 -0.36 4.41 -8.68
C GLN A 45 0.93 3.82 -8.09
N SER A 46 1.66 4.60 -7.29
CA SER A 46 2.84 4.10 -6.57
C SER A 46 2.49 2.94 -5.64
N LEU A 47 1.40 3.05 -4.87
CA LEU A 47 0.95 1.97 -3.99
C LEU A 47 0.57 0.70 -4.77
N LYS A 48 -0.18 0.84 -5.89
CA LYS A 48 -0.52 -0.30 -6.78
C LYS A 48 0.73 -1.02 -7.29
N LYS A 49 1.76 -0.26 -7.67
CA LYS A 49 3.02 -0.82 -8.16
C LYS A 49 3.76 -1.57 -7.05
N LEU A 50 3.96 -0.95 -5.90
CA LEU A 50 4.65 -1.57 -4.75
C LEU A 50 3.95 -2.85 -4.28
N ARG A 51 2.61 -2.83 -4.19
CA ARG A 51 1.78 -4.00 -3.88
C ARG A 51 2.03 -5.14 -4.86
N SER A 52 2.14 -4.84 -6.14
CA SER A 52 2.40 -5.84 -7.19
C SER A 52 3.82 -6.38 -7.12
N GLU A 53 4.82 -5.52 -6.86
CA GLU A 53 6.22 -5.93 -6.69
C GLU A 53 6.41 -6.84 -5.47
N VAL A 54 5.75 -6.54 -4.35
CA VAL A 54 5.76 -7.41 -3.17
C VAL A 54 5.06 -8.74 -3.43
N GLN A 55 3.90 -8.73 -4.08
CA GLN A 55 3.22 -9.98 -4.46
C GLN A 55 4.10 -10.83 -5.39
N GLU A 56 4.73 -10.23 -6.40
CA GLU A 56 5.62 -10.95 -7.31
C GLU A 56 6.84 -11.56 -6.58
N LYS A 57 7.39 -10.84 -5.59
CA LYS A 57 8.45 -11.35 -4.72
C LYS A 57 7.97 -12.54 -3.87
N ILE A 58 6.77 -12.47 -3.28
CA ILE A 58 6.15 -13.59 -2.56
C ILE A 58 5.99 -14.80 -3.49
N ASP A 59 5.48 -14.58 -4.70
CA ASP A 59 5.22 -15.65 -5.67
C ASP A 59 6.53 -16.31 -6.17
N LYS A 60 7.61 -15.54 -6.28
CA LYS A 60 8.94 -16.01 -6.73
C LYS A 60 9.76 -16.68 -5.64
N GLU A 61 9.83 -16.08 -4.46
CA GLU A 61 10.65 -16.55 -3.35
C GLU A 61 9.91 -17.57 -2.47
N GLY A 62 8.59 -17.67 -2.62
CA GLY A 62 7.71 -18.40 -1.71
C GLY A 62 7.51 -17.65 -0.40
N THR A 63 6.40 -17.91 0.29
CA THR A 63 6.23 -17.41 1.66
C THR A 63 7.26 -18.11 2.55
N PRO A 64 8.21 -17.40 3.19
CA PRO A 64 9.27 -18.05 3.94
C PRO A 64 8.69 -18.85 5.11
N GLU A 65 8.95 -20.16 5.16
CA GLU A 65 8.44 -21.09 6.19
C GLU A 65 8.85 -20.69 7.63
N SER A 66 9.86 -19.83 7.78
CA SER A 66 10.40 -19.36 9.07
C SER A 66 10.02 -17.93 9.46
N GLY A 67 9.20 -17.24 8.65
CA GLY A 67 8.82 -15.84 8.90
C GLY A 67 9.96 -14.83 8.72
N SER A 68 11.14 -15.27 8.29
CA SER A 68 12.28 -14.38 7.99
C SER A 68 12.23 -13.98 6.52
N TYR A 69 11.74 -12.77 6.24
CA TYR A 69 11.80 -12.18 4.91
C TYR A 69 13.22 -11.75 4.56
N SER A 70 13.56 -11.76 3.26
CA SER A 70 14.81 -11.19 2.79
C SER A 70 14.85 -9.68 3.09
N GLU A 71 16.05 -9.09 3.25
CA GLU A 71 16.20 -7.65 3.49
C GLU A 71 15.53 -6.81 2.38
N GLY A 72 15.64 -7.27 1.13
CA GLY A 72 14.96 -6.66 -0.01
C GLY A 72 13.44 -6.81 -0.02
N MET A 73 12.88 -7.69 0.82
CA MET A 73 11.44 -7.87 1.01
C MET A 73 10.94 -7.05 2.20
N HIS A 74 11.73 -6.94 3.29
CA HIS A 74 11.46 -5.96 4.36
C HIS A 74 11.42 -4.53 3.84
N ASN A 75 12.38 -4.13 3.00
CA ASN A 75 12.37 -2.79 2.40
C ASN A 75 11.11 -2.53 1.56
N ALA A 76 10.67 -3.53 0.79
CA ALA A 76 9.45 -3.40 -0.03
C ALA A 76 8.17 -3.33 0.82
N ILE A 77 8.13 -4.00 1.96
CA ILE A 77 7.06 -3.90 2.96
C ILE A 77 7.01 -2.49 3.54
N ASP A 78 8.15 -1.93 3.95
CA ASP A 78 8.25 -0.58 4.50
C ASP A 78 7.83 0.49 3.48
N ASP A 79 8.18 0.29 2.20
CA ASP A 79 7.75 1.16 1.10
C ASP A 79 6.22 1.15 0.95
N ILE A 80 5.57 -0.03 1.01
CA ILE A 80 4.10 -0.13 0.99
C ILE A 80 3.49 0.60 2.19
N VAL A 81 3.97 0.35 3.41
CA VAL A 81 3.45 0.99 4.62
C VAL A 81 3.56 2.51 4.52
N THR A 82 4.67 3.01 3.98
CA THR A 82 4.89 4.44 3.77
C THR A 82 3.93 4.99 2.72
N ALA A 83 3.76 4.32 1.59
CA ALA A 83 2.82 4.72 0.55
C ALA A 83 1.36 4.73 1.07
N MET A 84 0.98 3.76 1.89
CA MET A 84 -0.35 3.70 2.52
C MET A 84 -0.57 4.84 3.50
N LYS A 85 0.44 5.22 4.31
CA LYS A 85 0.34 6.37 5.21
C LYS A 85 0.18 7.68 4.43
N ASN A 86 1.00 7.87 3.39
CA ASN A 86 0.91 9.06 2.54
C ASN A 86 -0.46 9.16 1.89
N LEU A 87 -0.99 8.05 1.36
CA LEU A 87 -2.32 8.03 0.76
C LEU A 87 -3.44 8.18 1.81
N GLY A 88 -3.30 7.56 2.98
CA GLY A 88 -4.21 7.67 4.12
C GLY A 88 -4.34 9.09 4.67
N SER A 89 -3.30 9.92 4.52
CA SER A 89 -3.31 11.31 4.96
C SER A 89 -4.34 12.18 4.24
N TYR A 90 -4.71 11.82 3.01
CA TYR A 90 -5.75 12.51 2.24
C TYR A 90 -7.17 12.22 2.76
N PHE A 91 -7.32 11.23 3.65
CA PHE A 91 -8.59 10.79 4.22
C PHE A 91 -8.73 11.14 5.71
N SER A 92 -7.80 11.92 6.28
CA SER A 92 -7.81 12.33 7.69
C SER A 92 -8.16 13.79 7.87
#